data_AF-A0A965I701-F1
#
_entry.id   AF-A0A965I701-F1
#
_cell.length_a   1.000
_cell.length_b   1.000
_cell.length_c   1.000
_cell.angle_alpha   90.00
_cell.angle_beta   90.00
_cell.angle_gamma   90.00
#
_symmetry.space_group_name_H-M   'P 1'
#
loop_
_entity.id
_entity.type
_entity.pdbx_description
1 polymer ?
#
loop_
_entity_poly.entity_id
_entity_poly.type
_entity_poly.pdbx_seq_one_letter_code
_entity_poly.pdbx_strand_id
1 'polypeptide(L)'
;SFVLWVRHNIPNRVDLDWLKAGGGIFKKGVHPPARKFNAGQKIIFWAVMIGGLSVSMSGIALMFPFTTTMFSDTFSVLNAVGFNLPTDLTPLREQQLNQLWHGIVSLALITMIVAHIYIGSVGMEGAIDAMNSGHVDRNWAKEHHNLWVEEEDQNAKPKPAE
;
A
#
# COMPACT_ATOMS: atom_id res chain seq x y z
N SER A 1 14.25 -6.39 7.90
CA SER A 1 13.39 -6.56 6.72
C SER A 1 12.26 -5.54 6.60
N PHE A 2 11.42 -5.35 7.63
CA PHE A 2 10.29 -4.39 7.58
C PHE A 2 10.69 -2.92 7.30
N VAL A 3 11.67 -2.39 8.03
CA VAL A 3 12.13 -1.00 7.88
C VAL A 3 12.65 -0.71 6.46
N LEU A 4 13.25 -1.70 5.80
CA LEU A 4 13.71 -1.57 4.41
C LEU A 4 12.53 -1.43 3.45
N TRP A 5 11.47 -2.23 3.64
CA TRP A 5 10.24 -2.12 2.85
C TRP A 5 9.58 -0.75 3.01
N VAL A 6 9.43 -0.27 4.25
CA VAL A 6 8.89 1.07 4.51
C VAL A 6 9.73 2.13 3.81
N ARG A 7 11.06 2.10 3.97
CA ARG A 7 11.98 3.06 3.35
C ARG A 7 11.81 3.13 1.83
N HIS A 8 11.68 1.99 1.15
CA HIS A 8 11.52 1.96 -0.31
C HIS A 8 10.12 2.35 -0.79
N ASN A 9 9.11 2.32 0.09
CA ASN A 9 7.72 2.65 -0.24
C ASN A 9 7.30 4.07 0.17
N ILE A 10 8.24 4.91 0.61
CA ILE A 10 7.95 6.34 0.88
C ILE A 10 7.63 7.04 -0.46
N PRO A 11 6.46 7.71 -0.57
CA PRO A 11 6.10 8.48 -1.76
C PRO A 11 7.10 9.60 -2.03
N ASN A 12 7.42 9.81 -3.30
CA ASN A 12 8.35 10.83 -3.76
C ASN A 12 7.79 11.57 -5.00
N ARG A 13 8.50 12.58 -5.48
CA ARG A 13 8.06 13.38 -6.63
C ARG A 13 7.95 12.58 -7.93
N VAL A 14 8.79 11.57 -8.11
CA VAL A 14 8.74 10.67 -9.29
C VAL A 14 7.42 9.89 -9.33
N ASP A 15 6.88 9.53 -8.15
CA ASP A 15 5.59 8.84 -8.08
C ASP A 15 4.44 9.72 -8.58
N LEU A 16 4.51 11.04 -8.38
CA LEU A 16 3.52 11.97 -8.92
C LEU A 16 3.56 12.01 -10.45
N ASP A 17 4.76 11.97 -11.03
CA ASP A 17 4.91 11.96 -12.49
C ASP A 17 4.48 10.61 -13.08
N TRP A 18 4.73 9.51 -12.38
CA TRP A 18 4.19 8.19 -12.72
C TRP A 18 2.66 8.18 -12.72
N LEU A 19 2.03 8.79 -11.71
CA LEU A 19 0.58 8.91 -11.60
C LEU A 19 -0.02 9.82 -12.68
N LYS A 20 0.62 10.96 -12.99
CA LYS A 20 0.21 11.84 -14.11
C LYS A 20 0.28 11.11 -15.46
N ALA A 21 1.25 10.23 -15.64
CA ALA A 21 1.37 9.38 -16.82
C ALA A 21 0.38 8.20 -16.82
N GLY A 22 -0.47 8.07 -15.79
CA GLY A 22 -1.46 7.00 -15.65
C GLY A 22 -0.82 5.61 -15.58
N GLY A 23 0.40 5.52 -15.07
CA GLY A 23 1.13 4.25 -14.96
C GLY A 23 1.49 3.59 -16.29
N GLY A 24 1.43 4.32 -17.41
CA GLY A 24 1.69 3.76 -18.74
C GLY A 24 0.51 2.96 -19.34
N ILE A 25 -0.60 2.83 -18.62
CA ILE A 25 -1.76 2.02 -19.03
C ILE A 25 -2.43 2.59 -20.29
N PHE A 26 -2.41 3.92 -20.44
CA PHE A 26 -3.13 4.62 -21.52
C PHE A 26 -2.31 4.79 -22.81
N LYS A 27 -1.01 4.47 -22.81
CA LYS A 27 -0.14 4.56 -24.00
C LYS A 27 0.74 3.33 -24.10
N LYS A 28 0.49 2.48 -25.10
CA LYS A 28 1.30 1.28 -25.37
C LYS A 28 2.78 1.66 -25.54
N GLY A 29 3.65 0.98 -24.80
CA GLY A 29 5.11 1.17 -24.86
C GLY A 29 5.66 2.33 -24.02
N VAL A 30 4.84 3.00 -23.22
CA VAL A 30 5.31 4.03 -22.28
C VAL A 30 5.40 3.45 -20.88
N HIS A 31 6.62 3.22 -20.39
CA HIS A 31 6.87 2.88 -18.99
C HIS A 31 7.36 4.13 -18.26
N PRO A 32 6.53 4.75 -17.40
CA PRO A 32 6.97 5.92 -16.66
C PRO A 32 8.10 5.54 -15.72
N PRO A 33 9.07 6.45 -15.50
CA PRO A 33 10.25 6.15 -14.70
C PRO A 33 9.86 5.72 -13.28
N ALA A 34 10.48 4.66 -12.79
CA ALA A 34 10.21 4.11 -11.48
C ALA A 34 11.51 3.66 -10.79
N ARG A 35 11.55 3.88 -9.47
CA ARG A 35 12.59 3.32 -8.60
C ARG A 35 12.24 1.86 -8.28
N LYS A 36 12.79 1.31 -7.19
CA LYS A 36 12.59 -0.10 -6.79
C LYS A 36 11.12 -0.54 -6.75
N PHE A 37 10.22 0.37 -6.36
CA PHE A 37 8.78 0.19 -6.48
C PHE A 37 8.17 1.38 -7.24
N ASN A 38 7.21 1.09 -8.10
CA ASN A 38 6.41 2.12 -8.78
C ASN A 38 5.32 2.70 -7.87
N ALA A 39 4.66 3.78 -8.31
CA ALA A 39 3.65 4.44 -7.48
C ALA A 39 2.44 3.53 -7.15
N GLY A 40 2.01 2.68 -8.08
CA GLY A 40 0.93 1.72 -7.86
C GLY A 40 1.26 0.69 -6.76
N GLN A 41 2.46 0.12 -6.80
CA GLN A 41 2.95 -0.80 -5.77
C GLN A 41 3.02 -0.13 -4.40
N LYS A 42 3.43 1.14 -4.33
CA LYS A 42 3.45 1.94 -3.09
C LYS A 42 2.04 2.19 -2.54
N ILE A 43 1.08 2.48 -3.40
CA ILE A 43 -0.33 2.66 -3.01
C ILE A 43 -0.87 1.37 -2.40
N ILE A 44 -0.64 0.22 -3.06
CA ILE A 44 -1.05 -1.09 -2.53
C ILE A 44 -0.38 -1.36 -1.19
N PHE A 45 0.93 -1.09 -1.06
CA PHE A 45 1.66 -1.25 0.19
C PHE A 45 1.00 -0.47 1.34
N TRP A 46 0.78 0.83 1.18
CA TRP A 46 0.21 1.65 2.25
C TRP A 46 -1.26 1.32 2.54
N ALA A 47 -2.03 0.98 1.52
CA ALA A 47 -3.42 0.57 1.70
C ALA A 47 -3.53 -0.75 2.48
N VAL A 48 -2.66 -1.73 2.21
CA VAL A 48 -2.60 -2.98 2.99
C VAL A 48 -2.11 -2.73 4.41
N MET A 49 -1.11 -1.87 4.61
CA MET A 49 -0.60 -1.54 5.95
C MET A 49 -1.65 -0.85 6.83
N ILE A 50 -2.27 0.22 6.32
CA ILE A 50 -3.27 0.99 7.05
C ILE A 50 -4.57 0.21 7.17
N GLY A 51 -5.03 -0.42 6.09
CA GLY A 51 -6.23 -1.23 6.08
C GLY A 51 -6.11 -2.45 7.00
N GLY A 52 -4.98 -3.15 6.97
CA GLY A 52 -4.71 -4.29 7.86
C GLY A 52 -4.73 -3.89 9.33
N LEU A 53 -4.14 -2.74 9.68
CA LEU A 53 -4.22 -2.19 11.04
C LEU A 53 -5.68 -1.87 11.41
N SER A 54 -6.42 -1.21 10.53
CA SER A 54 -7.83 -0.85 10.74
C SER A 54 -8.75 -2.06 10.93
N VAL A 55 -8.60 -3.10 10.09
CA VAL A 55 -9.33 -4.37 10.23
C VAL A 55 -8.94 -5.08 11.52
N SER A 56 -7.67 -5.04 11.92
CA SER A 56 -7.23 -5.64 13.19
C SER A 56 -7.83 -4.92 14.40
N MET A 57 -7.83 -3.59 14.41
CA MET A 57 -8.43 -2.79 15.49
C MET A 57 -9.94 -3.03 15.62
N SER A 58 -10.66 -2.98 14.51
CA SER A 58 -12.09 -3.29 14.50
C SER A 58 -12.37 -4.76 14.84
N GLY A 59 -11.50 -5.69 14.46
CA GLY A 59 -11.59 -7.10 14.85
C GLY A 59 -11.43 -7.30 16.35
N ILE A 60 -10.48 -6.59 16.99
CA ILE A 60 -10.34 -6.58 18.46
C ILE A 60 -11.60 -6.00 19.12
N ALA A 61 -12.15 -4.91 18.57
CA ALA A 61 -13.38 -4.31 19.09
C ALA A 61 -14.60 -5.25 18.98
N LEU A 62 -14.65 -6.09 17.95
CA LEU A 62 -15.67 -7.14 17.78
C LEU A 62 -15.46 -8.34 18.70
N MET A 63 -14.22 -8.71 19.01
CA MET A 63 -13.92 -9.83 19.93
C MET A 63 -14.29 -9.53 21.38
N PHE A 64 -14.22 -8.26 21.80
CA PHE A 64 -14.53 -7.82 23.16
C PHE A 64 -15.73 -6.86 23.18
N PRO A 65 -16.95 -7.37 22.90
CA PRO A 65 -18.13 -6.53 22.86
C PRO A 65 -18.37 -5.88 24.23
N PHE A 66 -18.93 -4.67 24.22
CA PHE A 66 -19.27 -3.88 25.41
C PHE A 66 -18.09 -3.34 26.24
N THR A 67 -16.85 -3.59 25.83
CA THR A 67 -15.65 -3.10 26.53
C THR A 67 -14.88 -2.03 25.75
N THR A 68 -15.15 -1.91 24.44
CA THR A 68 -14.43 -1.02 23.52
C THR A 68 -15.34 0.11 23.04
N THR A 69 -14.77 1.31 22.93
CA THR A 69 -15.45 2.57 22.53
C THR A 69 -14.79 3.17 21.28
N MET A 70 -14.39 2.30 20.35
CA MET A 70 -13.56 2.68 19.20
C MET A 70 -14.12 3.87 18.40
N PHE A 71 -15.43 3.89 18.12
CA PHE A 71 -16.04 4.97 17.34
C PHE A 71 -16.28 6.21 18.17
N SER A 72 -16.74 6.08 19.41
CA SER A 72 -16.91 7.21 20.33
C SER A 72 -15.61 7.98 20.53
N ASP A 73 -14.50 7.26 20.76
CA ASP A 73 -13.17 7.84 20.93
C ASP A 73 -12.69 8.52 19.64
N THR A 74 -12.89 7.86 18.48
CA THR A 74 -12.54 8.42 17.18
C THR A 74 -13.35 9.69 16.88
N PHE A 75 -14.65 9.68 17.16
CA PHE A 75 -15.54 10.82 16.97
C PHE A 75 -15.20 11.99 17.90
N SER A 76 -14.77 11.72 19.13
CA SER A 76 -14.27 12.73 20.06
C SER A 76 -13.03 13.45 19.50
N VAL A 77 -12.06 12.68 18.97
CA VAL A 77 -10.87 13.25 18.32
C VAL A 77 -11.25 14.06 17.07
N LEU A 78 -12.20 13.57 16.27
CA LEU A 78 -12.68 14.32 15.10
C LEU A 78 -13.38 15.62 15.52
N ASN A 79 -14.17 15.60 16.58
CA ASN A 79 -14.83 16.81 17.08
C ASN A 79 -13.80 17.88 17.53
N ALA A 80 -12.64 17.46 18.05
CA ALA A 80 -11.55 18.37 18.40
C ALA A 80 -10.96 19.11 17.18
N VAL A 81 -11.11 18.58 15.96
CA VAL A 81 -10.66 19.24 14.73
C VAL A 81 -11.81 19.89 13.93
N GLY A 82 -12.99 20.04 14.55
CA GLY A 82 -14.11 20.82 14.01
C GLY A 82 -15.29 20.01 13.46
N PHE A 83 -15.32 18.69 13.67
CA PHE A 83 -16.50 17.87 13.35
C PHE A 83 -17.56 17.95 14.47
N ASN A 84 -18.78 17.49 14.19
CA ASN A 84 -19.88 17.39 15.17
C ASN A 84 -20.55 16.01 15.08
N LEU A 85 -19.83 15.00 15.54
CA LEU A 85 -20.22 13.59 15.52
C LEU A 85 -20.73 13.15 16.91
N PRO A 86 -21.70 12.21 16.99
CA PRO A 86 -22.28 11.76 18.25
C PRO A 86 -21.30 10.86 19.02
N THR A 87 -20.81 11.32 20.18
CA THR A 87 -19.85 10.55 21.02
C THR A 87 -20.55 9.67 22.06
N ASP A 88 -21.82 9.92 22.36
CA ASP A 88 -22.66 9.15 23.28
C ASP A 88 -23.25 7.88 22.63
N LEU A 89 -22.38 7.06 22.06
CA LEU A 89 -22.79 5.81 21.40
C LEU A 89 -23.15 4.75 22.43
N THR A 90 -24.32 4.11 22.26
CA THR A 90 -24.64 2.92 23.05
C THR A 90 -23.72 1.76 22.66
N PRO A 91 -23.45 0.81 23.56
CA PRO A 91 -22.59 -0.33 23.23
C PRO A 91 -23.10 -1.17 22.05
N LEU A 92 -24.42 -1.25 21.84
CA LEU A 92 -25.00 -1.90 20.66
C LEU A 92 -24.68 -1.14 19.37
N ARG A 93 -24.76 0.20 19.39
CA ARG A 93 -24.43 1.04 18.24
C ARG A 93 -22.94 0.96 17.89
N GLU A 94 -22.06 0.94 18.90
CA GLU A 94 -20.62 0.68 18.72
C GLU A 94 -20.37 -0.64 17.97
N GLN A 95 -21.03 -1.73 18.39
CA GLN A 95 -20.87 -3.02 17.73
C GLN A 95 -21.38 -3.01 16.28
N GLN A 96 -22.50 -2.33 16.01
CA GLN A 96 -22.99 -2.16 14.64
C GLN A 96 -22.01 -1.39 13.74
N LEU A 97 -21.41 -0.32 14.26
CA LEU A 97 -20.40 0.45 13.52
C LEU A 97 -19.12 -0.35 13.30
N ASN A 98 -18.65 -1.08 14.32
CA ASN A 98 -17.50 -1.98 14.19
C ASN A 98 -17.74 -3.06 13.14
N GLN A 99 -18.92 -3.70 13.13
CA GLN A 99 -19.26 -4.72 12.14
C GLN A 99 -19.30 -4.13 10.72
N LEU A 100 -19.96 -2.98 10.56
CA LEU A 100 -20.07 -2.32 9.27
C LEU A 100 -18.68 -1.91 8.74
N TRP A 101 -17.88 -1.27 9.58
CA TRP A 101 -16.54 -0.82 9.22
C TRP A 101 -15.60 -1.98 8.90
N HIS A 102 -15.57 -3.00 9.76
CA HIS A 102 -14.77 -4.20 9.53
C HIS A 102 -15.13 -4.88 8.22
N GLY A 103 -16.43 -4.97 7.91
CA GLY A 103 -16.93 -5.52 6.64
C GLY A 103 -16.49 -4.70 5.42
N ILE A 104 -16.65 -3.38 5.47
CA ILE A 104 -16.26 -2.48 4.36
C ILE A 104 -14.76 -2.55 4.09
N VAL A 105 -13.93 -2.40 5.14
CA VAL A 105 -12.47 -2.40 4.97
C VAL A 105 -11.98 -3.78 4.55
N SER A 106 -12.52 -4.87 5.12
CA SER A 106 -12.18 -6.23 4.70
C SER A 106 -12.52 -6.47 3.23
N LEU A 107 -13.70 -6.07 2.77
CA LEU A 107 -14.09 -6.23 1.37
C LEU A 107 -13.15 -5.44 0.44
N ALA A 108 -12.84 -4.19 0.78
CA ALA A 108 -11.91 -3.38 0.01
C ALA A 108 -10.51 -4.00 -0.07
N LEU A 109 -10.00 -4.53 1.04
CA LEU A 109 -8.71 -5.23 1.07
C LEU A 109 -8.73 -6.52 0.26
N ILE A 110 -9.81 -7.32 0.34
CA ILE A 110 -9.95 -8.53 -0.47
C ILE A 110 -9.89 -8.17 -1.96
N THR A 111 -10.67 -7.18 -2.41
CA THR A 111 -10.64 -6.71 -3.79
C THR A 111 -9.24 -6.25 -4.20
N MET A 112 -8.56 -5.51 -3.34
CA MET A 112 -7.20 -5.01 -3.59
C MET A 112 -6.17 -6.14 -3.68
N ILE A 113 -6.24 -7.14 -2.80
CA ILE A 113 -5.33 -8.28 -2.81
C ILE A 113 -5.57 -9.15 -4.05
N VAL A 114 -6.82 -9.34 -4.48
CA VAL A 114 -7.13 -10.02 -5.75
C VAL A 114 -6.50 -9.26 -6.93
N ALA A 115 -6.65 -7.93 -6.97
CA ALA A 115 -6.02 -7.10 -8.00
C ALA A 115 -4.48 -7.18 -7.95
N HIS A 116 -3.89 -7.19 -6.75
CA HIS A 116 -2.45 -7.34 -6.56
C HIS A 116 -1.93 -8.69 -7.07
N ILE A 117 -2.62 -9.79 -6.74
CA ILE A 117 -2.30 -11.13 -7.22
C ILE A 117 -2.39 -11.18 -8.76
N TYR A 118 -3.44 -10.61 -9.34
CA TYR A 118 -3.60 -10.55 -10.79
C TYR A 118 -2.43 -9.83 -11.48
N ILE A 119 -2.06 -8.65 -10.99
CA ILE A 119 -0.95 -7.86 -11.56
C ILE A 119 0.38 -8.60 -11.39
N GLY A 120 0.62 -9.20 -10.22
CA GLY A 120 1.87 -9.91 -9.93
C GLY A 120 2.03 -11.26 -10.62
N SER A 121 0.96 -11.85 -11.16
CA SER A 121 0.97 -13.15 -11.82
C SER A 121 0.79 -13.05 -13.34
N VAL A 122 -0.33 -12.50 -13.79
CA VAL A 122 -0.71 -12.45 -15.21
C VAL A 122 -0.44 -11.08 -15.81
N GLY A 123 -0.63 -10.00 -15.05
CA GLY A 123 -0.51 -8.63 -15.54
C GLY A 123 0.93 -8.16 -15.80
N MET A 124 1.92 -8.82 -15.19
CA MET A 124 3.34 -8.50 -15.34
C MET A 124 4.14 -9.80 -15.46
N GLU A 125 4.45 -10.21 -16.69
CA GLU A 125 5.25 -11.41 -16.95
C GLU A 125 6.63 -11.31 -16.25
N GLY A 126 7.07 -12.42 -15.65
CA GLY A 126 8.33 -12.50 -14.89
C GLY A 126 8.28 -11.95 -13.46
N ALA A 127 7.22 -11.24 -13.05
CA ALA A 127 7.11 -10.70 -11.69
C ALA A 127 7.00 -11.81 -10.63
N ILE A 128 6.21 -12.85 -10.88
CA ILE A 128 6.04 -13.99 -9.95
C ILE A 128 7.33 -14.80 -9.80
N ASP A 129 8.07 -15.01 -10.90
CA ASP A 129 9.35 -15.72 -10.88
C ASP A 129 10.42 -14.92 -10.11
N ALA A 130 10.41 -13.59 -10.27
CA ALA A 130 11.28 -12.70 -9.51
C ALA A 130 10.96 -12.71 -8.01
N MET A 131 9.68 -12.79 -7.64
CA MET A 131 9.26 -12.91 -6.24
C MET A 131 9.70 -14.24 -5.61
N ASN A 132 9.64 -15.34 -6.35
CA ASN A 132 10.00 -16.68 -5.84
C ASN A 132 11.51 -16.91 -5.80
N SER A 133 12.24 -16.46 -6.82
CA SER A 133 13.69 -16.66 -6.95
C SER A 133 14.52 -15.60 -6.23
N GLY A 134 13.96 -14.41 -5.98
CA GLY A 134 14.68 -13.24 -5.47
C GLY A 134 15.57 -12.55 -6.50
N HIS A 135 15.56 -13.01 -7.76
CA HIS A 135 16.36 -12.45 -8.85
C HIS A 135 15.45 -11.99 -10.00
N VAL A 136 15.82 -10.89 -10.64
CA VAL A 136 15.03 -10.31 -11.74
C VAL A 136 15.91 -10.09 -12.96
N ASP A 137 15.35 -10.34 -14.15
CA ASP A 137 16.05 -10.05 -15.40
C ASP A 137 16.37 -8.55 -15.52
N ARG A 138 17.56 -8.24 -16.00
CA ARG A 138 18.03 -6.85 -16.07
C ARG A 138 17.30 -6.04 -17.13
N ASN A 139 16.88 -6.63 -18.24
CA ASN A 139 16.10 -5.92 -19.25
C ASN A 139 14.70 -5.63 -18.72
N TRP A 140 14.08 -6.61 -18.07
CA TRP A 140 12.81 -6.39 -17.37
C TRP A 140 12.90 -5.25 -16.34
N ALA A 141 13.96 -5.24 -15.53
CA ALA A 141 14.19 -4.20 -14.54
C ALA A 141 14.42 -2.83 -15.18
N LYS A 142 15.08 -2.75 -16.34
CA LYS A 142 15.21 -1.50 -17.09
C LYS A 142 13.88 -0.99 -17.63
N GLU A 143 13.01 -1.88 -18.08
CA GLU A 143 11.71 -1.48 -18.62
C GLU A 143 10.76 -1.02 -17.51
N HIS A 144 10.74 -1.70 -16.37
CA HIS A 144 9.74 -1.45 -15.32
C HIS A 144 10.25 -0.60 -14.15
N HIS A 145 11.57 -0.56 -13.95
CA HIS A 145 12.25 0.04 -12.79
C HIS A 145 13.58 0.70 -13.20
N ASN A 146 13.59 1.45 -14.31
CA ASN A 146 14.80 2.06 -14.90
C ASN A 146 15.69 2.81 -13.90
N LEU A 147 15.10 3.67 -13.05
CA LEU A 147 15.86 4.45 -12.08
C LEU A 147 16.52 3.57 -11.02
N TRP A 148 15.91 2.44 -10.69
CA TRP A 148 16.52 1.48 -9.78
C TRP A 148 17.73 0.80 -10.42
N VAL A 149 17.65 0.42 -11.69
CA VAL A 149 18.81 -0.14 -12.41
C VAL A 149 19.96 0.86 -12.46
N GLU A 150 19.67 2.14 -12.72
CA GLU A 150 20.69 3.20 -12.70
C GLU A 150 21.35 3.35 -11.32
N GLU A 151 20.57 3.28 -10.23
CA GLU A 151 21.08 3.32 -8.87
C GLU A 151 21.98 2.12 -8.55
N GLU A 152 21.57 0.90 -8.92
CA GLU A 152 22.38 -0.30 -8.72
C GLU A 152 23.67 -0.28 -9.55
N ASP A 153 23.60 0.18 -10.81
CA ASP A 153 24.78 0.34 -11.68
C ASP A 153 25.76 1.36 -11.10
N GLN A 154 25.27 2.45 -10.50
CA GLN A 154 26.10 3.44 -9.82
C GLN A 154 26.75 2.88 -8.56
N ASN A 155 26.01 2.12 -7.76
CA ASN A 155 26.51 1.47 -6.55
C ASN A 155 27.53 0.36 -6.86
N ALA A 156 27.44 -0.27 -8.03
CA ALA A 156 28.35 -1.33 -8.48
C ALA A 156 29.70 -0.82 -9.02
N LYS A 157 29.85 0.48 -9.30
CA LYS A 157 31.16 1.04 -9.70
C LYS A 157 32.12 0.98 -8.50
N PRO A 158 33.34 0.42 -8.66
CA PRO A 158 34.33 0.48 -7.59
C PRO A 158 34.69 1.94 -7.31
N LYS A 159 34.83 2.29 -6.03
CA LYS A 159 35.44 3.57 -5.62
C LYS A 159 36.71 3.80 -6.44
N PRO A 160 36.99 5.03 -6.92
CA PRO A 160 38.26 5.30 -7.60
C PRO A 160 39.38 4.85 -6.67
N ALA A 161 40.31 4.06 -7.18
CA ALA A 161 41.53 3.72 -6.44
C ALA A 161 42.26 5.03 -6.12
N GLU A 162 42.42 5.32 -4.83
CA GLU A 162 43.41 6.30 -4.33
C GLU A 162 44.83 5.79 -4.61
#